data_AF-A0A8T4N079-F1
#
_entry.id   AF-A0A8T4N079-F1
#
_cell.length_a   1.000
_cell.length_b   1.000
_cell.length_c   1.000
_cell.angle_alpha   90.00
_cell.angle_beta   90.00
_cell.angle_gamma   90.00
#
_symmetry.space_group_name_H-M   'P 1'
#
loop_
_entity.id
_entity.type
_entity.pdbx_description
1 polymer ?
#
loop_
_entity_poly.entity_id
_entity_poly.type
_entity_poly.pdbx_seq_one_letter_code
_entity_poly.pdbx_strand_id
1 'polypeptide(L)'
;MNIVKQSKKISELKKGDFVTVNGKKLEVDAHYVFEDYKTTKEMLVELFDPKTDKDYQLRYFSDQVEETLKFYELKEIVYEETDIDKIEW
;
A
#
# COMPACT_ATOMS: atom_id res chain seq x y z
N MET A 1 1.40 11.03 -8.15
CA MET A 1 0.53 10.49 -7.08
C MET A 1 -0.20 11.62 -6.37
N ASN A 2 -1.53 11.54 -6.32
CA ASN A 2 -2.36 12.37 -5.44
C ASN A 2 -3.03 11.49 -4.39
N ILE A 3 -2.76 11.73 -3.09
CA ILE A 3 -3.57 11.15 -2.02
C ILE A 3 -4.82 12.01 -1.88
N VAL A 4 -5.97 11.46 -2.24
CA VAL A 4 -7.21 12.25 -2.36
C VAL A 4 -8.08 12.17 -1.12
N LYS A 5 -7.96 11.10 -0.34
CA LYS A 5 -8.71 10.92 0.89
C LYS A 5 -7.96 10.03 1.87
N GLN A 6 -7.94 10.44 3.13
CA GLN A 6 -7.42 9.67 4.26
C GLN A 6 -8.48 9.66 5.37
N SER A 7 -9.06 8.50 5.65
CA SER A 7 -9.97 8.32 6.79
C SER A 7 -9.21 8.25 8.12
N LYS A 8 -7.95 7.82 8.05
CA LYS A 8 -7.00 7.62 9.15
C LYS A 8 -5.56 7.68 8.62
N LYS A 9 -4.56 7.65 9.52
CA LYS A 9 -3.16 7.56 9.07
C LYS A 9 -2.91 6.22 8.38
N ILE A 10 -2.04 6.19 7.37
CA ILE A 10 -1.66 4.91 6.72
C ILE A 10 -1.08 3.91 7.73
N SER A 11 -0.36 4.41 8.75
CA SER A 11 0.18 3.65 9.90
C SER A 11 -0.88 2.91 10.72
N GLU A 12 -2.16 3.29 10.60
CA GLU A 12 -3.29 2.75 11.35
C GLU A 12 -4.17 1.80 10.51
N LEU A 13 -3.79 1.56 9.24
CA LEU A 13 -4.42 0.53 8.43
C LEU A 13 -4.19 -0.85 9.05
N LYS A 14 -5.25 -1.66 9.05
CA LYS A 14 -5.27 -3.02 9.58
C LYS A 14 -6.00 -3.95 8.63
N LYS A 15 -5.83 -5.26 8.84
CA LYS A 15 -6.54 -6.30 8.11
C LYS A 15 -8.05 -6.02 8.01
N GLY A 16 -8.60 -6.13 6.81
CA GLY A 16 -10.01 -5.86 6.48
C GLY A 16 -10.35 -4.38 6.20
N ASP A 17 -9.41 -3.44 6.36
CA ASP A 17 -9.57 -2.09 5.81
C ASP A 17 -9.48 -2.11 4.28
N PHE A 18 -9.91 -1.04 3.61
CA PHE A 18 -9.85 -0.92 2.16
C PHE A 18 -8.97 0.25 1.72
N VAL A 19 -8.19 0.00 0.67
CA VAL A 19 -7.43 1.02 -0.06
C VAL A 19 -7.91 1.04 -1.50
N THR A 20 -8.14 2.22 -2.07
CA THR A 20 -8.51 2.37 -3.47
C THR A 20 -7.36 3.01 -4.23
N VAL A 21 -6.77 2.28 -5.18
CA VAL A 21 -5.66 2.75 -6.04
C VAL A 21 -6.16 2.83 -7.48
N ASN A 22 -6.13 4.01 -8.09
CA ASN A 22 -6.62 4.26 -9.46
C ASN A 22 -8.03 3.69 -9.73
N GLY A 23 -8.91 3.75 -8.72
CA GLY A 23 -10.27 3.21 -8.78
C GLY A 23 -10.39 1.70 -8.48
N LYS A 24 -9.28 0.99 -8.34
CA LYS A 24 -9.24 -0.42 -7.90
C LYS A 24 -9.34 -0.48 -6.37
N LYS A 25 -10.44 -1.04 -5.86
CA LYS A 25 -10.67 -1.23 -4.42
C LYS A 25 -10.04 -2.54 -3.96
N LEU A 26 -9.05 -2.44 -3.07
CA LEU A 26 -8.24 -3.52 -2.55
C LEU A 26 -8.45 -3.64 -1.04
N GLU A 27 -8.41 -4.86 -0.52
CA GLU A 27 -8.54 -5.14 0.91
C GLU A 27 -7.17 -5.36 1.53
N VAL A 28 -6.94 -4.79 2.72
CA VAL A 28 -5.72 -4.98 3.50
C VAL A 28 -5.71 -6.39 4.07
N ASP A 29 -4.68 -7.16 3.76
CA ASP A 29 -4.44 -8.45 4.41
C ASP A 29 -3.48 -8.32 5.60
N ALA A 30 -2.39 -7.57 5.43
CA ALA A 30 -1.39 -7.34 6.45
C ALA A 30 -0.76 -5.95 6.34
N HIS A 31 -0.22 -5.47 7.47
CA HIS A 31 0.54 -4.24 7.53
C HIS A 31 1.62 -4.37 8.60
N TYR A 32 2.88 -4.26 8.18
CA TYR A 32 4.03 -4.51 9.06
C TYR A 32 5.26 -3.71 8.66
N VAL A 33 6.23 -3.67 9.57
CA VAL A 33 7.58 -3.15 9.31
C VAL A 33 8.33 -4.21 8.51
N PHE A 34 8.75 -3.88 7.30
CA PHE A 34 9.58 -4.74 6.47
C PHE A 34 11.05 -4.64 6.90
N GLU A 35 11.55 -3.42 7.04
CA GLU A 35 12.93 -3.15 7.49
C GLU A 35 12.95 -1.98 8.48
N ASP A 36 13.79 -2.08 9.52
CA ASP A 36 13.96 -1.06 10.56
C ASP A 36 15.36 -0.44 10.51
N TYR A 37 15.45 0.79 9.98
CA TYR A 37 16.69 1.56 9.90
C TYR A 37 16.88 2.48 11.12
N LYS A 38 16.26 2.15 12.27
CA LYS A 38 16.25 2.87 13.55
C LYS A 38 15.48 4.19 13.53
N THR A 39 15.87 5.12 12.66
CA THR A 39 15.22 6.44 12.54
C THR A 39 14.07 6.42 11.54
N THR A 40 14.12 5.49 10.60
CA THR A 40 13.18 5.34 9.49
C THR A 40 12.82 3.86 9.37
N LYS A 41 11.55 3.55 9.10
CA LYS A 41 11.09 2.19 8.87
C LYS A 41 10.52 2.07 7.48
N GLU A 42 10.92 1.03 6.76
CA GLU A 42 10.23 0.63 5.55
C GLU A 42 9.00 -0.17 5.95
N MET A 43 7.84 0.30 5.52
CA MET A 43 6.53 -0.23 5.85
C MET A 43 5.94 -0.92 4.63
N LEU A 44 5.26 -2.04 4.85
CA LEU A 44 4.63 -2.82 3.80
C LEU A 44 3.17 -3.07 4.16
N VAL A 45 2.27 -2.74 3.24
CA VAL A 45 0.84 -3.07 3.31
C VAL A 45 0.55 -4.09 2.22
N GLU A 46 0.23 -5.31 2.61
CA GLU A 46 -0.22 -6.35 1.70
C GLU A 46 -1.71 -6.14 1.41
N LEU A 47 -2.03 -6.17 0.13
CA LEU A 47 -3.35 -5.87 -0.39
C LEU A 47 -3.76 -6.98 -1.35
N PHE A 48 -5.04 -7.35 -1.37
CA PHE A 48 -5.56 -8.25 -2.39
C PHE A 48 -6.83 -7.68 -3.03
N ASP A 49 -7.07 -8.02 -4.30
CA ASP A 49 -8.33 -7.72 -4.98
C ASP A 49 -9.28 -8.92 -4.84
N PRO A 50 -10.36 -8.81 -4.04
CA PRO A 50 -11.29 -9.93 -3.82
C PRO A 50 -12.05 -10.33 -5.10
N LYS A 51 -11.99 -9.53 -6.17
CA LYS A 51 -12.65 -9.85 -7.45
C LYS A 51 -11.76 -10.64 -8.40
N THR A 52 -10.44 -10.45 -8.31
CA THR A 52 -9.49 -11.01 -9.29
C THR A 52 -8.48 -11.97 -8.65
N ASP A 53 -8.49 -12.08 -7.32
CA ASP A 53 -7.54 -12.90 -6.55
C ASP A 53 -6.07 -12.51 -6.83
N LYS A 54 -5.87 -11.23 -7.17
CA LYS A 54 -4.55 -10.65 -7.42
C LYS A 54 -4.02 -10.00 -6.15
N ASP A 55 -2.72 -10.19 -5.92
CA ASP A 55 -2.00 -9.58 -4.81
C ASP A 55 -1.26 -8.32 -5.22
N TYR A 56 -1.18 -7.39 -4.28
CA TYR A 56 -0.56 -6.10 -4.43
C TYR A 56 0.16 -5.71 -3.13
N GLN A 57 1.06 -4.74 -3.25
CA GLN A 57 1.72 -4.15 -2.09
C GLN A 57 1.75 -2.64 -2.20
N LEU A 58 1.55 -1.97 -1.06
CA LEU A 58 2.06 -0.63 -0.87
C LEU A 58 3.34 -0.69 -0.05
N ARG A 59 4.32 0.10 -0.44
CA ARG A 59 5.57 0.27 0.29
C ARG A 59 5.82 1.74 0.52
N TYR A 60 6.28 2.11 1.71
CA TYR A 60 6.59 3.50 2.04
C TYR A 60 7.54 3.58 3.23
N PHE A 61 8.24 4.69 3.38
CA PHE A 61 8.99 5.01 4.59
C PHE A 61 8.10 5.74 5.60
N SER A 62 8.13 5.29 6.85
CA SER A 62 7.21 5.72 7.91
C SER A 62 7.18 7.24 8.17
N ASP A 63 8.28 7.92 7.87
CA ASP A 63 8.51 9.34 8.06
C ASP A 63 8.37 10.18 6.78
N GLN A 64 8.20 9.54 5.61
CA GLN A 64 8.20 10.17 4.28
C GLN A 64 7.12 9.57 3.37
N VAL A 65 5.91 9.37 3.91
CA VAL A 65 4.82 8.66 3.21
C VAL A 65 4.51 9.29 1.86
N GLU A 66 4.36 10.62 1.80
CA GLU A 66 3.93 11.31 0.58
C GLU A 66 4.95 11.21 -0.56
N GLU A 67 6.25 11.16 -0.25
CA GLU A 67 7.31 11.09 -1.27
C GLU A 67 7.69 9.65 -1.65
N THR A 68 7.42 8.68 -0.78
CA THR A 68 7.98 7.31 -0.90
C THR A 68 6.92 6.23 -1.11
N LEU A 69 5.63 6.57 -1.06
CA LEU A 69 4.56 5.62 -1.28
C LEU A 69 4.56 5.11 -2.72
N LYS A 70 4.78 3.80 -2.84
CA LYS A 70 4.83 3.06 -4.09
C LYS A 70 3.86 1.91 -4.08
N PHE A 71 3.35 1.55 -5.26
CA PHE A 71 2.37 0.49 -5.44
C PHE A 71 2.92 -0.58 -6.37
N TYR A 72 2.71 -1.83 -6.02
CA TYR A 72 3.23 -2.99 -6.75
C TYR A 72 2.12 -4.00 -6.99
N GLU A 73 2.13 -4.64 -8.16
CA GLU A 73 1.30 -5.79 -8.50
C GLU A 73 2.18 -7.05 -8.54
N LEU A 74 1.73 -8.15 -7.93
CA LEU A 74 2.39 -9.44 -8.08
C LEU A 74 2.13 -9.99 -9.48
N LYS A 75 3.20 -10.23 -10.24
CA LYS A 75 3.17 -10.92 -11.53
C LYS A 75 4.00 -12.18 -11.47
N GLU A 76 3.33 -13.32 -11.61
CA GLU A 76 3.90 -14.68 -11.49
C GLU A 76 4.57 -14.93 -10.13
N ILE A 77 5.80 -14.41 -9.95
CA ILE A 77 6.61 -14.55 -8.72
C ILE A 77 7.31 -13.25 -8.32
N VAL A 78 7.13 -12.14 -9.05
CA VAL A 78 7.82 -10.86 -8.80
C VAL A 78 6.81 -9.72 -8.66
N TYR A 79 7.07 -8.81 -7.73
CA TYR A 79 6.33 -7.57 -7.60
C TYR A 79 6.85 -6.50 -8.56
N GLU A 80 6.00 -6.01 -9.46
CA GLU A 80 6.32 -4.95 -10.41
C GLU A 80 5.67 -3.62 -9.99
N GLU A 81 6.46 -2.55 -9.98
CA GLU A 81 5.98 -1.19 -9.65
C GLU A 81 4.94 -0.74 -10.67
N THR A 82 3.84 -0.18 -10.19
CA THR A 82 2.74 0.34 -11.00
C THR A 82 2.48 1.80 -10.62
N ASP A 83 2.20 2.63 -11.62
CA ASP A 83 1.96 4.05 -11.40
C ASP A 83 0.72 4.31 -10.53
N ILE A 84 0.84 5.29 -9.62
CA ILE A 84 -0.26 5.79 -8.79
C ILE A 84 -0.64 7.19 -9.28
N ASP A 85 -1.78 7.28 -9.95
CA ASP A 85 -2.42 8.57 -10.25
C ASP A 85 -3.15 9.08 -9.00
N LYS A 86 -3.95 8.20 -8.39
CA LYS A 86 -4.85 8.52 -7.29
C LYS A 86 -4.93 7.38 -6.27
N ILE A 87 -4.84 7.73 -5.00
CA ILE A 87 -5.00 6.79 -3.90
C ILE A 87 -5.90 7.34 -2.79
N GLU A 88 -6.70 6.47 -2.19
CA GLU A 88 -7.61 6.76 -1.08
C GLU A 88 -7.63 5.61 -0.05
N TRP A 89 -7.70 5.94 1.23
CA TRP A 89 -7.97 5.00 2.33
C TRP A 89 -8.70 5.68 3.49
#